data_AF-A0A327Y5C2-F1
#
_entry.id   AF-A0A327Y5C2-F1
#
_cell.length_a   1.000
_cell.length_b   1.000
_cell.length_c   1.000
_cell.angle_alpha   90.00
_cell.angle_beta   90.00
_cell.angle_gamma   90.00
#
_symmetry.space_group_name_H-M   'P 1'
#
loop_
_entity.id
_entity.type
_entity.pdbx_description
1 polymer ?
#
loop_
_entity_poly.entity_id
_entity_poly.type
_entity_poly.pdbx_seq_one_letter_code
_entity_poly.pdbx_strand_id
1 'polypeptide(L)'
;MSFAVAVVIMLIVTTGFHFMFHTLAGDESKLAKGDERQKKLAHDATMTSWYCMMYWILIKMFALIPFLRSVILPESPFSQSAFVQHGGDILIVAVAGYVCGYLISYFRYSA
;
A
#
# COMPACT_ATOMS: atom_id res chain seq x y z
N MET A 1 -8.87 20.69 -18.31
CA MET A 1 -7.54 20.04 -18.36
C MET A 1 -7.53 19.12 -19.56
N SER A 2 -6.60 19.27 -20.52
CA SER A 2 -6.62 18.44 -21.74
C SER A 2 -6.18 17.02 -21.43
N PHE A 3 -6.72 16.04 -22.16
CA PHE A 3 -6.41 14.61 -22.01
C PHE A 3 -4.89 14.34 -22.02
N ALA A 4 -4.15 15.05 -22.88
CA ALA A 4 -2.70 14.97 -22.96
C ALA A 4 -1.99 15.36 -21.65
N VAL A 5 -2.47 16.40 -20.95
CA VAL A 5 -1.89 16.85 -19.67
C VAL A 5 -2.09 15.79 -18.59
N ALA A 6 -3.26 15.14 -18.55
CA ALA A 6 -3.52 14.05 -17.59
C ALA A 6 -2.60 12.84 -17.82
N VAL A 7 -2.34 12.48 -19.08
CA VAL A 7 -1.43 11.37 -19.44
C VAL A 7 0.01 11.67 -19.03
N VAL A 8 0.49 12.91 -19.25
CA VAL A 8 1.84 13.31 -18.86
C VAL A 8 2.02 13.28 -17.34
N ILE A 9 1.04 13.77 -16.57
CA ILE A 9 1.09 13.71 -15.10
C ILE A 9 1.12 12.26 -14.63
N MET A 10 0.29 11.38 -15.21
CA MET A 10 0.25 9.96 -14.86
C MET A 10 1.58 9.27 -15.15
N LEU A 11 2.23 9.57 -16.28
CA LEU A 11 3.55 9.03 -16.61
C LEU A 11 4.61 9.48 -15.60
N ILE A 12 4.66 10.76 -15.26
CA ILE A 12 5.62 11.29 -14.28
C ILE A 12 5.45 10.62 -12.92
N VAL A 13 4.21 10.50 -12.45
CA VAL A 13 3.90 9.83 -11.18
C VAL A 13 4.32 8.36 -11.23
N THR A 14 3.97 7.64 -12.31
CA THR A 14 4.27 6.21 -12.44
C THR A 14 5.78 5.96 -12.52
N THR A 15 6.52 6.76 -13.29
CA THR A 15 7.99 6.65 -13.39
C THR A 15 8.66 7.02 -12.06
N GLY A 16 8.17 8.05 -11.36
CA GLY A 16 8.67 8.43 -10.04
C GLY A 16 8.46 7.32 -9.00
N PHE A 17 7.28 6.70 -8.99
CA PHE A 17 7.02 5.53 -8.14
C PHE A 17 7.91 4.35 -8.54
N HIS A 18 8.10 4.08 -9.83
CA HIS A 18 8.94 2.98 -10.30
C HIS A 18 10.41 3.14 -9.83
N PHE A 19 10.97 4.35 -9.98
CA PHE A 19 12.33 4.64 -9.53
C PHE A 19 12.46 4.56 -8.00
N MET A 20 11.46 5.07 -7.27
CA MET A 20 11.40 4.98 -5.82
C MET A 20 11.35 3.52 -5.34
N PHE A 21 10.51 2.69 -5.94
CA PHE A 21 10.40 1.27 -5.59
C PHE A 21 11.65 0.48 -5.97
N HIS A 22 12.28 0.77 -7.10
CA HIS A 22 13.55 0.16 -7.48
C HIS A 22 14.67 0.49 -6.49
N THR A 23 14.70 1.75 -6.01
CA THR A 23 15.67 2.19 -5.00
C THR A 23 15.38 1.56 -3.64
N LEU A 24 14.11 1.46 -3.24
CA LEU A 24 13.68 0.84 -1.97
C LEU A 24 13.82 -0.68 -1.96
N ALA A 25 13.79 -1.34 -3.13
CA ALA A 25 14.00 -2.78 -3.27
C ALA A 25 15.45 -3.19 -3.01
N GLY A 26 16.41 -2.26 -3.10
CA GLY A 26 17.81 -2.50 -2.74
C GLY A 26 18.56 -3.41 -3.71
N ASP A 27 18.04 -3.65 -4.92
CA ASP A 27 18.62 -4.59 -5.88
C ASP A 27 20.02 -4.19 -6.39
N GLU A 28 20.47 -2.93 -6.22
CA GLU A 28 21.77 -2.47 -6.73
C GLU A 28 22.90 -2.27 -5.69
N SER A 29 22.63 -2.35 -4.39
CA SER A 29 23.66 -2.03 -3.40
C SER A 29 24.51 -3.26 -3.00
N LYS A 30 25.76 -3.29 -3.50
CA LYS A 30 26.83 -4.21 -3.09
C LYS A 30 27.50 -3.81 -1.75
N LEU A 31 26.81 -3.15 -0.83
CA LEU A 31 27.46 -2.48 0.30
C LEU A 31 26.86 -2.84 1.68
N ALA A 32 27.65 -3.62 2.43
CA ALA A 32 27.59 -3.83 3.88
C ALA A 32 26.39 -4.63 4.44
N LYS A 33 26.66 -5.45 5.46
CA LYS A 33 25.69 -6.26 6.24
C LYS A 33 24.46 -5.48 6.77
N GLY A 34 24.49 -4.15 6.77
CA GLY A 34 23.33 -3.30 7.08
C GLY A 34 22.23 -3.36 6.01
N ASP A 35 22.60 -3.54 4.74
CA ASP A 35 21.67 -3.62 3.61
C ASP A 35 20.81 -4.87 3.67
N GLU A 36 21.37 -6.02 4.03
CA GLU A 36 20.61 -7.29 4.15
C GLU A 36 19.47 -7.17 5.18
N ARG A 37 19.71 -6.44 6.28
CA ARG A 37 18.68 -6.17 7.28
C ARG A 37 17.62 -5.23 6.72
N GLN A 38 18.00 -4.14 6.07
CA GLN A 38 17.05 -3.19 5.49
C GLN A 38 16.22 -3.83 4.37
N LYS A 39 16.83 -4.65 3.52
CA LYS A 39 16.15 -5.45 2.49
C LYS A 39 15.12 -6.38 3.12
N LYS A 40 15.47 -7.07 4.20
CA LYS A 40 14.54 -7.95 4.91
C LYS A 40 13.39 -7.19 5.56
N LEU A 41 13.67 -6.04 6.17
CA LEU A 41 12.65 -5.15 6.74
C LEU A 41 11.68 -4.64 5.66
N ALA A 42 12.23 -4.19 4.52
CA ALA A 42 11.45 -3.70 3.39
C ALA A 42 10.63 -4.81 2.73
N HIS A 43 11.20 -6.01 2.58
CA HIS A 43 10.49 -7.19 2.08
C HIS A 43 9.29 -7.55 2.97
N ASP A 44 9.51 -7.68 4.28
CA ASP A 44 8.43 -8.03 5.22
C ASP A 44 7.35 -6.94 5.30
N ALA A 45 7.75 -5.66 5.28
CA ALA A 45 6.84 -4.53 5.20
C ALA A 45 5.99 -4.58 3.93
N THR A 46 6.61 -4.89 2.79
CA THR A 46 5.92 -5.02 1.49
C THR A 46 4.95 -6.20 1.49
N MET A 47 5.35 -7.34 2.03
CA MET A 47 4.48 -8.51 2.14
C MET A 47 3.30 -8.26 3.09
N THR A 48 3.54 -7.58 4.21
CA THR A 48 2.48 -7.20 5.16
C THR A 48 1.50 -6.23 4.51
N SER A 49 2.00 -5.19 3.83
CA SER A 49 1.19 -4.26 3.03
C SER A 49 0.35 -4.99 1.99
N TRP A 50 0.95 -5.96 1.28
CA TRP A 50 0.25 -6.77 0.29
C TRP A 50 -0.89 -7.56 0.90
N TYR A 51 -0.65 -8.27 2.01
CA TYR A 51 -1.70 -9.01 2.72
C TYR A 51 -2.82 -8.08 3.21
N CYS A 52 -2.49 -6.93 3.80
CA CYS A 52 -3.48 -5.95 4.24
C CYS A 52 -4.38 -5.48 3.08
N MET A 53 -3.79 -5.17 1.91
CA MET A 53 -4.57 -4.81 0.72
C MET A 53 -5.49 -5.96 0.27
N MET A 54 -4.98 -7.20 0.19
CA MET A 54 -5.77 -8.36 -0.21
C MET A 54 -6.93 -8.63 0.75
N TYR A 55 -6.69 -8.55 2.07
CA TYR A 55 -7.74 -8.69 3.07
C TYR A 55 -8.79 -7.58 2.95
N TRP A 56 -8.37 -6.34 2.72
CA TRP A 56 -9.30 -5.24 2.56
C TRP A 56 -10.16 -5.38 1.29
N ILE A 57 -9.56 -5.81 0.18
CA ILE A 57 -10.30 -6.11 -1.06
C ILE A 57 -11.32 -7.21 -0.80
N LEU A 58 -10.94 -8.28 -0.09
CA LEU A 58 -11.85 -9.37 0.26
C LEU A 58 -13.03 -8.87 1.11
N ILE A 59 -12.77 -8.00 2.10
CA ILE A 59 -13.81 -7.35 2.92
C ILE A 59 -14.75 -6.52 2.03
N LYS A 60 -14.22 -5.72 1.09
CA LYS A 60 -15.04 -4.96 0.13
C LYS A 60 -15.87 -5.87 -0.77
N MET A 61 -15.34 -7.03 -1.17
CA MET A 61 -16.10 -8.02 -1.94
C MET A 61 -17.26 -8.59 -1.12
N PHE A 62 -17.07 -8.88 0.16
CA PHE A 62 -18.17 -9.31 1.04
C PHE A 62 -19.24 -8.23 1.21
N ALA A 63 -18.85 -6.95 1.20
CA ALA A 63 -19.79 -5.83 1.27
C ALA A 63 -20.64 -5.65 0.00
N LEU A 64 -20.34 -6.38 -1.10
CA LEU A 64 -21.25 -6.47 -2.26
C LEU A 64 -22.52 -7.28 -1.95
N ILE A 65 -22.48 -8.12 -0.92
CA ILE A 65 -23.64 -8.90 -0.48
C ILE A 65 -24.55 -7.95 0.32
N PRO A 66 -25.80 -7.69 -0.13
CA PRO A 66 -26.66 -6.66 0.46
C PRO A 66 -26.89 -6.82 1.96
N PHE A 67 -27.01 -8.05 2.45
CA PHE A 67 -27.21 -8.36 3.86
C PHE A 67 -25.98 -8.07 4.74
N LEU A 68 -24.77 -8.14 4.17
CA LEU A 68 -23.52 -7.90 4.89
C LEU A 68 -23.02 -6.46 4.74
N ARG A 69 -23.53 -5.72 3.75
CA ARG A 69 -23.08 -4.36 3.42
C ARG A 69 -23.14 -3.40 4.61
N SER A 70 -24.28 -3.34 5.31
CA SER A 70 -24.49 -2.42 6.44
C SER A 70 -23.67 -2.78 7.68
N VAL A 71 -23.26 -4.05 7.80
CA VAL A 71 -22.43 -4.54 8.92
C VAL A 71 -20.95 -4.26 8.65
N ILE A 72 -20.51 -4.44 7.40
CA ILE A 72 -19.09 -4.36 7.02
C ILE A 72 -18.67 -2.92 6.68
N LEU A 73 -19.53 -2.17 6.01
CA LEU A 73 -19.26 -0.78 5.59
C LEU A 73 -20.35 0.14 6.17
N PRO A 74 -20.26 0.52 7.45
CA PRO A 74 -21.17 1.48 8.02
C PRO A 74 -21.06 2.82 7.26
N GLU A 75 -22.21 3.43 6.99
CA GLU A 75 -22.25 4.68 6.25
C GLU A 75 -21.63 5.81 7.09
N SER A 76 -20.44 6.23 6.69
CA SER A 76 -19.74 7.38 7.26
C SER A 76 -19.49 8.44 6.19
N PRO A 77 -19.39 9.72 6.56
CA PRO A 77 -19.00 10.79 5.62
C PRO A 77 -17.67 10.48 4.93
N PHE A 78 -16.75 9.82 5.64
CA PHE A 78 -15.46 9.39 5.09
C PHE A 78 -15.60 8.32 4.00
N SER A 79 -16.43 7.29 4.23
CA SER A 79 -16.67 6.23 3.24
C SER A 79 -17.42 6.72 2.00
N GLN A 80 -18.13 7.86 2.10
CA GLN A 80 -18.81 8.49 0.96
C GLN A 80 -17.91 9.47 0.18
N SER A 81 -16.68 9.73 0.64
CA SER A 81 -15.76 10.60 -0.09
C SER A 81 -15.39 9.99 -1.45
N ALA A 82 -15.27 10.84 -2.48
CA ALA A 82 -14.88 10.42 -3.83
C ALA A 82 -13.53 9.66 -3.83
N PHE A 83 -12.60 10.07 -2.96
CA PHE A 83 -11.31 9.40 -2.79
C PHE A 83 -11.49 7.92 -2.38
N VAL A 84 -12.31 7.64 -1.37
CA VAL A 84 -12.56 6.26 -0.88
C VAL A 84 -13.37 5.44 -1.89
N GLN A 85 -14.37 6.06 -2.54
CA GLN A 85 -15.17 5.37 -3.56
C GLN A 85 -14.35 4.92 -4.77
N HIS A 86 -13.30 5.66 -5.11
CA HIS A 86 -12.38 5.32 -6.21
C HIS A 86 -11.15 4.51 -5.77
N GLY A 87 -11.19 3.87 -4.60
CA GLY A 87 -10.14 2.95 -4.15
C GLY A 87 -9.00 3.60 -3.36
N GLY A 88 -9.13 4.86 -2.97
CA GLY A 88 -8.16 5.55 -2.10
C GLY A 88 -8.03 4.94 -0.71
N ASP A 89 -9.05 4.22 -0.25
CA ASP A 89 -8.98 3.39 0.97
C ASP A 89 -7.95 2.27 0.86
N ILE A 90 -7.77 1.66 -0.32
CA ILE A 90 -6.74 0.63 -0.55
C ILE A 90 -5.35 1.25 -0.39
N LEU A 91 -5.13 2.49 -0.85
CA LEU A 91 -3.87 3.19 -0.67
C LEU A 91 -3.58 3.46 0.81
N ILE A 92 -4.58 3.89 1.58
CA ILE A 92 -4.44 4.10 3.03
C ILE A 92 -4.07 2.77 3.71
N VAL A 93 -4.76 1.68 3.37
CA VAL A 93 -4.49 0.35 3.92
C VAL A 93 -3.09 -0.14 3.54
N ALA A 94 -2.63 0.12 2.31
CA ALA A 94 -1.28 -0.22 1.88
C ALA A 94 -0.23 0.50 2.73
N VAL A 95 -0.35 1.82 2.89
CA VAL A 95 0.59 2.62 3.70
C VAL A 95 0.58 2.17 5.16
N ALA A 96 -0.60 1.97 5.74
CA ALA A 96 -0.74 1.49 7.12
C ALA A 96 -0.11 0.09 7.29
N GLY A 97 -0.40 -0.83 6.37
CA GLY A 97 0.15 -2.18 6.38
C GLY A 97 1.67 -2.20 6.23
N TYR A 98 2.23 -1.34 5.37
CA TYR A 98 3.67 -1.19 5.20
C TYR A 98 4.34 -0.69 6.48
N VAL A 99 3.83 0.38 7.08
CA VAL A 99 4.37 0.94 8.34
C VAL A 99 4.30 -0.09 9.47
N CYS A 100 3.17 -0.77 9.64
CA CYS A 100 3.01 -1.81 10.64
C CYS A 100 3.99 -2.97 10.40
N GLY A 101 4.09 -3.46 9.17
CA GLY A 101 5.02 -4.54 8.82
C GLY A 101 6.48 -4.16 9.06
N TYR A 102 6.85 -2.93 8.70
CA TYR A 102 8.19 -2.41 8.95
C TYR A 102 8.52 -2.34 10.45
N LEU A 103 7.60 -1.82 11.27
CA LEU A 103 7.78 -1.74 12.72
C LEU A 103 7.86 -3.13 13.36
N ILE A 104 6.98 -4.06 12.97
CA ILE A 104 6.98 -5.44 13.48
C ILE A 104 8.31 -6.12 13.16
N SER A 105 8.77 -6.04 11.91
CA SER A 105 10.04 -6.64 11.51
C SER A 105 11.23 -5.91 12.13
N TYR A 106 11.13 -4.60 12.37
CA TYR A 106 12.16 -3.84 13.07
C TYR A 106 12.36 -4.37 14.49
N PHE A 107 11.28 -4.57 15.26
CA PHE A 107 11.38 -5.15 16.60
C PHE A 107 11.84 -6.61 16.55
N ARG A 108 11.36 -7.40 15.59
CA ARG A 108 11.74 -8.82 15.43
C ARG A 108 13.23 -9.03 15.14
N TYR A 109 13.86 -8.12 14.39
CA TYR A 109 15.27 -8.20 14.02
C TYR A 109 16.18 -7.25 14.81
N SER A 110 15.64 -6.51 15.78
CA SER A 110 16.42 -5.72 16.75
C SER A 110 16.57 -6.39 18.11
N ALA A 111 15.71 -7.35 18.43
CA ALA A 111 15.79 -8.22 19.61
C ALA A 111 16.72 -9.41 19.35
#